data_AF-A0A379TBU9-F1
#
_entry.id   AF-A0A379TBU9-F1
#
_cell.length_a   1.000
_cell.length_b   1.000
_cell.length_c   1.000
_cell.angle_alpha   90.00
_cell.angle_beta   90.00
_cell.angle_gamma   90.00
#
_symmetry.space_group_name_H-M   'P 1'
#
loop_
_entity.id
_entity.type
_entity.pdbx_description
1 polymer ?
#
loop_
_entity_poly.entity_id
_entity_poly.type
_entity_poly.pdbx_seq_one_letter_code
_entity_poly.pdbx_strand_id
1 'polypeptide(L)'
;MACLPNEGVGLARLEFIINRMIGVHPRALLEFDDQDAALQNDIREMMKGFDSPREFYVGRLTEGIATLGAAFYPKRVIVRLSDFKSNEYANLIGGERYEPHEENPMLGFRGAGRYVAESFRDCFALECEAVKRVRNDMGLTNIEIMIPFVRTVDQAKAVRRRTGAPGPKTRREWTEDHYDVRNSVQCATG
;
A
#
# COMPACT_ATOMS: atom_id res chain seq x y z
N MET A 1 -0.66 7.69 -22.23
CA MET A 1 0.06 6.40 -22.04
C MET A 1 -0.83 5.19 -22.29
N ALA A 2 -2.08 5.13 -21.79
CA ALA A 2 -2.97 3.99 -22.03
C ALA A 2 -3.28 3.70 -23.52
N CYS A 3 -3.26 4.71 -24.38
CA CYS A 3 -3.53 4.57 -25.82
C CYS A 3 -2.34 4.04 -26.66
N LEU A 4 -1.18 3.79 -26.05
CA LEU A 4 -0.02 3.21 -26.74
C LEU A 4 -0.07 1.68 -26.65
N PRO A 5 0.38 0.93 -27.66
CA PRO A 5 0.42 -0.53 -27.59
C PRO A 5 1.30 -0.98 -26.42
N ASN A 6 0.68 -1.62 -25.43
CA ASN A 6 1.31 -2.13 -24.21
C ASN A 6 0.57 -3.41 -23.75
N GLU A 7 1.23 -4.24 -22.94
CA GLU A 7 0.65 -5.44 -22.32
C GLU A 7 0.22 -5.21 -20.85
N GLY A 8 -0.04 -3.95 -20.50
CA GLY A 8 -0.37 -3.53 -19.14
C GLY A 8 0.75 -2.73 -18.48
N VAL A 9 0.80 -2.78 -17.15
CA VAL A 9 1.74 -2.01 -16.34
C VAL A 9 2.64 -2.95 -15.56
N GLY A 10 3.93 -2.98 -15.93
CA GLY A 10 4.92 -3.83 -15.26
C GLY A 10 5.33 -3.33 -13.87
N LEU A 11 5.14 -2.05 -13.57
CA LEU A 11 5.42 -1.48 -12.26
C LEU A 11 4.66 -0.15 -12.03
N ALA A 12 3.57 -0.23 -11.27
CA ALA A 12 2.88 0.94 -10.72
C ALA A 12 3.43 1.24 -9.33
N ARG A 13 3.84 2.49 -9.12
CA ARG A 13 4.49 2.97 -7.88
C ARG A 13 3.47 3.68 -6.99
N LEU A 14 3.18 3.12 -5.80
CA LEU A 14 2.26 3.73 -4.83
C LEU A 14 2.76 5.05 -4.26
N GLU A 15 4.07 5.27 -4.29
CA GLU A 15 4.72 6.44 -3.72
C GLU A 15 4.16 7.74 -4.31
N PHE A 16 3.77 7.74 -5.59
CA PHE A 16 3.15 8.90 -6.22
C PHE A 16 1.77 9.22 -5.63
N ILE A 17 0.95 8.19 -5.37
CA ILE A 17 -0.39 8.36 -4.80
C ILE A 17 -0.26 8.93 -3.38
N ILE A 18 0.64 8.37 -2.57
CA ILE A 18 0.85 8.84 -1.20
C ILE A 18 1.40 10.28 -1.18
N ASN A 19 2.41 10.61 -2.00
CA ASN A 19 2.97 11.96 -2.01
C ASN A 19 2.02 13.03 -2.56
N ARG A 20 1.20 12.70 -3.56
CA ARG A 20 0.39 13.70 -4.28
C ARG A 20 -1.07 13.76 -3.86
N MET A 21 -1.66 12.63 -3.51
CA MET A 21 -3.09 12.56 -3.16
C MET A 21 -3.33 12.57 -1.66
N ILE A 22 -2.38 12.06 -0.87
CA ILE A 22 -2.52 11.92 0.59
C ILE A 22 -1.70 12.97 1.32
N GLY A 23 -0.39 13.07 1.06
CA GLY A 23 0.50 14.10 1.61
C GLY A 23 0.76 14.03 3.12
N VAL A 24 0.14 13.09 3.84
CA VAL A 24 0.22 12.94 5.30
C VAL A 24 0.82 11.58 5.66
N HIS A 25 1.62 11.54 6.72
CA HIS A 25 2.18 10.31 7.25
C HIS A 25 1.07 9.38 7.79
N PRO A 26 1.03 8.08 7.44
CA PRO A 26 -0.06 7.18 7.83
C PRO A 26 -0.18 7.00 9.35
N ARG A 27 0.93 7.07 10.10
CA ARG A 27 0.86 7.06 11.58
C ARG A 27 0.22 8.32 12.15
N ALA A 28 0.45 9.49 11.55
CA ALA A 28 -0.17 10.72 12.00
C ALA A 28 -1.70 10.67 11.84
N LEU A 29 -2.20 9.94 10.84
CA LEU A 29 -3.63 9.68 10.65
C LEU A 29 -4.17 8.65 11.65
N LEU A 30 -3.40 7.61 11.98
CA LEU A 30 -3.81 6.62 12.98
C LEU A 30 -3.85 7.19 14.39
N GLU A 31 -2.88 8.03 14.73
CA GLU A 31 -2.74 8.72 16.01
C GLU A 31 -3.33 10.14 15.96
N PHE A 32 -4.36 10.37 15.14
CA PHE A 32 -4.90 11.70 14.85
C PHE A 32 -5.26 12.51 16.11
N ASP A 33 -5.88 11.85 17.09
CA ASP A 33 -6.29 12.49 18.35
C ASP A 33 -5.10 12.92 19.23
N ASP A 34 -3.92 12.31 19.04
CA ASP A 34 -2.67 12.60 19.76
C ASP A 34 -1.78 13.63 19.03
N GLN A 35 -2.24 14.17 17.90
CA GLN A 35 -1.55 15.23 17.17
C GLN A 35 -1.82 16.61 17.78
N ASP A 36 -0.92 17.55 17.52
CA ASP A 36 -1.11 18.95 17.92
C ASP A 36 -2.28 19.60 17.15
N ALA A 37 -2.86 20.64 17.75
CA ALA A 37 -4.05 21.29 17.20
C ALA A 37 -3.82 21.87 15.79
N ALA A 38 -2.61 22.31 15.46
CA ALA A 38 -2.29 22.82 14.13
C ALA A 38 -2.30 21.68 13.11
N LEU A 39 -1.57 20.60 13.37
CA LEU A 39 -1.56 19.41 12.52
C LEU A 39 -2.94 18.76 12.37
N GLN A 40 -3.73 18.70 13.44
CA GLN A 40 -5.11 18.22 13.36
C GLN A 40 -5.95 19.05 12.39
N ASN A 41 -5.79 20.37 12.40
CA ASN A 41 -6.52 21.25 11.49
C ASN A 41 -6.07 21.05 10.04
N ASP A 42 -4.77 20.93 9.79
CA ASP A 42 -4.25 20.65 8.45
C ASP A 42 -4.79 19.31 7.91
N ILE A 43 -4.75 18.26 8.74
CA ILE A 43 -5.29 16.95 8.37
C ILE A 43 -6.81 17.03 8.12
N ARG A 44 -7.58 17.72 8.98
CA ARG A 44 -9.04 17.93 8.82
C ARG A 44 -9.38 18.59 7.49
N GLU A 45 -8.61 19.60 7.10
CA GLU A 45 -8.77 20.27 5.82
C GLU A 45 -8.50 19.32 4.64
N MET A 46 -7.46 18.50 4.73
CA MET A 46 -7.11 17.53 3.69
C MET A 46 -8.09 16.36 3.57
N MET A 47 -8.63 15.89 4.70
CA MET A 47 -9.58 14.77 4.74
C MET A 47 -11.05 15.18 4.50
N LYS A 48 -11.33 16.43 4.12
CA LYS A 48 -12.69 16.87 3.80
C LYS A 48 -13.36 15.93 2.79
N GLY A 49 -14.55 15.46 3.16
CA GLY A 49 -15.31 14.48 2.37
C GLY A 49 -15.07 13.01 2.75
N PHE A 50 -14.25 12.74 3.75
CA PHE A 50 -14.05 11.40 4.32
C PHE A 50 -14.49 11.35 5.79
N ASP A 51 -15.05 10.21 6.20
CA ASP A 51 -15.63 10.04 7.54
C ASP A 51 -14.60 9.93 8.65
N SER A 52 -13.37 9.49 8.33
CA SER A 52 -12.29 9.33 9.30
C SER A 52 -10.90 9.50 8.65
N PRO A 53 -9.85 9.82 9.43
CA PRO A 53 -8.47 9.88 8.93
C PRO A 53 -8.01 8.56 8.28
N ARG A 54 -8.47 7.43 8.84
CA ARG A 54 -8.25 6.10 8.26
C ARG A 54 -8.91 5.94 6.91
N GLU A 55 -10.19 6.30 6.81
CA GLU A 55 -10.95 6.20 5.56
C GLU A 55 -10.41 7.15 4.49
N PHE A 56 -9.91 8.32 4.88
CA PHE A 56 -9.18 9.20 3.98
C PHE A 56 -7.98 8.51 3.34
N TYR A 57 -7.14 7.85 4.14
CA TYR A 57 -5.96 7.15 3.61
C TYR A 57 -6.34 5.97 2.70
N VAL A 58 -7.22 5.09 3.19
CA VAL A 58 -7.65 3.89 2.46
C VAL A 58 -8.43 4.26 1.20
N GLY A 59 -9.34 5.23 1.29
CA GLY A 59 -10.15 5.72 0.18
C GLY A 59 -9.29 6.33 -0.92
N ARG A 60 -8.38 7.24 -0.59
CA ARG A 60 -7.45 7.84 -1.58
C ARG A 60 -6.53 6.81 -2.24
N LEU A 61 -6.02 5.84 -1.48
CA LEU A 61 -5.25 4.73 -2.06
C LEU A 61 -6.11 3.89 -3.01
N THR A 62 -7.33 3.56 -2.58
CA THR A 62 -8.30 2.79 -3.38
C THR A 62 -8.58 3.51 -4.70
N GLU A 63 -8.88 4.81 -4.66
CA GLU A 63 -9.11 5.64 -5.85
C GLU A 63 -7.91 5.62 -6.80
N GLY A 64 -6.70 5.85 -6.29
CA GLY A 64 -5.48 5.88 -7.10
C GLY A 64 -5.17 4.53 -7.75
N ILE A 65 -5.27 3.44 -6.97
CA ILE A 65 -5.02 2.07 -7.45
C ILE A 65 -6.11 1.64 -8.44
N ALA A 66 -7.39 1.94 -8.17
CA ALA A 66 -8.49 1.62 -9.05
C ALA A 66 -8.41 2.38 -10.38
N THR A 67 -8.03 3.66 -10.35
CA THR A 67 -7.82 4.46 -11.57
C THR A 67 -6.76 3.83 -12.45
N LEU A 68 -5.64 3.39 -11.86
CA LEU A 68 -4.58 2.69 -12.59
C LEU A 68 -5.05 1.32 -13.10
N GLY A 69 -5.74 0.54 -12.28
CA GLY A 69 -6.25 -0.78 -12.66
C GLY A 69 -7.27 -0.73 -13.79
N ALA A 70 -8.21 0.22 -13.72
CA ALA A 70 -9.26 0.42 -14.71
C ALA A 70 -8.71 0.93 -16.05
N ALA A 71 -7.72 1.84 -16.03
CA ALA A 71 -7.14 2.41 -17.24
C ALA A 71 -6.47 1.37 -18.16
N PHE A 72 -6.04 0.24 -17.61
CA PHE A 72 -5.40 -0.83 -18.35
C PHE A 72 -6.22 -2.13 -18.37
N TYR A 73 -7.44 -2.14 -17.85
CA TYR A 73 -8.28 -3.33 -17.81
C TYR A 73 -8.56 -3.87 -19.23
N PRO A 74 -8.48 -5.20 -19.48
CA PRO A 74 -8.20 -6.30 -18.55
C PRO A 74 -6.71 -6.66 -18.42
N LYS A 75 -5.79 -5.86 -18.96
CA LYS A 75 -4.36 -6.12 -18.93
C LYS A 75 -3.81 -6.02 -17.50
N ARG A 76 -2.75 -6.77 -17.24
CA ARG A 76 -2.18 -6.94 -15.90
C ARG A 76 -1.53 -5.64 -15.42
N VAL A 77 -1.77 -5.29 -14.15
CA VAL A 77 -1.20 -4.11 -13.49
C VAL A 77 -0.51 -4.56 -12.21
N ILE A 78 0.81 -4.51 -12.19
CA ILE A 78 1.61 -4.86 -11.01
C ILE A 78 1.83 -3.61 -10.17
N VAL A 79 1.20 -3.59 -9.01
CA VAL A 79 1.24 -2.49 -8.05
C VAL A 79 2.27 -2.80 -6.97
N ARG A 80 3.34 -2.01 -6.92
CA ARG A 80 4.34 -2.11 -5.87
C ARG A 80 3.88 -1.33 -4.65
N LEU A 81 3.86 -1.99 -3.49
CA LEU A 81 3.58 -1.36 -2.20
C LEU A 81 4.65 -0.32 -1.84
N SER A 82 4.38 0.50 -0.83
CA SER A 82 5.22 1.64 -0.46
C SER A 82 6.69 1.24 -0.19
N ASP A 83 7.62 1.64 -1.07
CA ASP A 83 9.07 1.49 -0.88
C ASP A 83 9.72 2.81 -0.47
N PHE A 84 9.02 3.57 0.37
CA PHE A 84 9.52 4.84 0.86
C PHE A 84 10.70 4.63 1.81
N LYS A 85 11.67 5.52 1.67
CA LYS A 85 12.75 5.70 2.64
C LYS A 85 12.26 6.55 3.81
N SER A 86 12.92 6.42 4.96
CA SER A 86 12.60 7.17 6.18
C SER A 86 12.55 8.68 5.95
N ASN A 87 13.47 9.23 5.13
CA ASN A 87 13.48 10.65 4.77
C ASN A 87 12.29 11.08 3.90
N GLU A 88 11.78 10.20 3.05
CA GLU A 88 10.59 10.49 2.23
C GLU A 88 9.33 10.52 3.09
N TYR A 89 9.23 9.61 4.08
CA TYR A 89 8.16 9.65 5.07
C TYR A 89 8.27 10.86 6.01
N ALA A 90 9.48 11.27 6.39
CA ALA A 90 9.71 12.43 7.23
C ALA A 90 9.23 13.74 6.57
N ASN A 91 9.33 13.82 5.24
CA ASN A 91 8.87 14.96 4.45
C ASN A 91 7.34 15.05 4.30
N LEU A 92 6.59 14.02 4.72
CA LEU A 92 5.12 14.09 4.75
C LEU A 92 4.66 14.89 5.97
N ILE A 93 3.46 15.46 5.87
CA ILE A 93 2.84 16.18 6.98
C ILE A 93 2.71 15.23 8.19
N GLY A 94 3.27 15.64 9.34
CA GLY A 94 3.33 14.84 10.57
C GLY A 94 4.39 13.72 10.56
N GLY A 95 5.27 13.66 9.56
CA GLY A 95 6.28 12.60 9.42
C GLY A 95 7.48 12.69 10.38
N GLU A 96 7.95 13.90 10.68
CA GLU A 96 9.15 14.12 11.50
C GLU A 96 9.10 13.46 12.90
N ARG A 97 7.90 13.35 13.48
CA ARG A 97 7.69 12.72 14.80
C ARG A 97 7.92 11.21 14.78
N TYR A 98 7.71 10.57 13.63
CA TYR A 98 7.73 9.10 13.50
C TYR A 98 9.01 8.57 12.84
N GLU A 99 9.69 9.41 12.07
CA GLU A 99 10.88 9.03 11.32
C GLU A 99 12.14 9.65 11.93
N PRO A 100 12.92 8.88 12.71
CA PRO A 100 14.18 9.39 13.24
C PRO A 100 15.17 9.67 12.10
N HIS A 101 16.03 10.68 12.30
CA HIS A 101 17.05 11.02 11.32
C HIS A 101 18.09 9.89 11.21
N GLU A 102 18.10 9.20 10.06
CA GLU A 102 19.12 8.19 9.72
C GLU A 102 20.21 8.79 8.83
N GLU A 103 21.49 8.56 9.14
CA GLU A 103 22.60 9.03 8.30
C GLU A 103 22.61 8.40 6.90
N ASN A 104 22.11 7.17 6.75
CA ASN A 104 22.09 6.45 5.47
C ASN A 104 20.69 5.88 5.12
N PRO A 105 19.79 6.71 4.55
CA PRO A 105 18.41 6.31 4.18
C PRO A 105 18.32 5.16 3.18
N MET A 106 19.41 4.86 2.44
CA MET A 106 19.44 3.78 1.46
C MET A 106 19.57 2.38 2.08
N LEU A 107 20.18 2.27 3.26
CA LEU A 107 20.36 1.00 3.99
C LEU A 107 19.40 0.83 5.17
N GLY A 108 18.74 1.92 5.57
CA GLY A 108 17.88 2.01 6.74
C GLY A 108 16.53 1.31 6.63
N PHE A 109 15.56 1.84 7.36
CA PHE A 109 14.27 1.22 7.65
C PHE A 109 13.26 1.31 6.48
N ARG A 110 13.35 0.38 5.52
CA ARG A 110 12.49 0.33 4.31
C ARG A 110 12.03 -1.06 3.90
N GLY A 111 10.95 -1.12 3.11
CA GLY A 111 10.41 -2.32 2.48
C GLY A 111 9.88 -3.38 3.46
N ALA A 112 10.12 -4.66 3.18
CA ALA A 112 9.60 -5.77 3.99
C ALA A 112 10.03 -5.73 5.46
N GLY A 113 11.22 -5.19 5.77
CA GLY A 113 11.66 -5.00 7.16
C GLY A 113 10.73 -4.07 7.94
N ARG A 114 10.24 -3.01 7.28
CA ARG A 114 9.31 -2.03 7.84
C ARG A 114 7.91 -2.63 7.99
N TYR A 115 7.42 -3.40 7.01
CA TYR A 115 6.11 -4.05 7.09
C TYR A 115 5.98 -5.08 8.20
N VAL A 116 7.10 -5.65 8.65
CA VAL A 116 7.14 -6.64 9.74
C VAL A 116 7.30 -5.97 11.10
N ALA A 117 7.87 -4.78 11.17
CA ALA A 117 8.02 -4.03 12.40
C ALA A 117 6.66 -3.71 13.04
N GLU A 118 6.63 -3.70 14.38
CA GLU A 118 5.41 -3.43 15.14
C GLU A 118 4.96 -1.97 14.96
N SER A 119 5.92 -1.04 14.94
CA SER A 119 5.69 0.39 14.77
C SER A 119 5.04 0.80 13.44
N PHE A 120 5.06 -0.06 12.43
CA PHE A 120 4.53 0.25 11.09
C PHE A 120 3.53 -0.79 10.58
N ARG A 121 3.20 -1.79 11.42
CA ARG A 121 2.28 -2.87 11.06
C ARG A 121 0.90 -2.34 10.67
N ASP A 122 0.39 -1.37 11.42
CA ASP A 122 -0.95 -0.84 11.22
C ASP A 122 -1.02 0.02 9.95
N CYS A 123 0.04 0.77 9.63
CA CYS A 123 0.15 1.48 8.35
C CYS A 123 0.11 0.52 7.15
N PHE A 124 0.83 -0.60 7.25
CA PHE A 124 0.80 -1.64 6.21
C PHE A 124 -0.59 -2.29 6.06
N ALA A 125 -1.33 -2.42 7.16
CA ALA A 125 -2.70 -2.94 7.12
C ALA A 125 -3.62 -2.03 6.29
N LEU A 126 -3.46 -0.71 6.36
CA LEU A 126 -4.22 0.25 5.55
C LEU A 126 -3.98 0.08 4.04
N GLU A 127 -2.72 -0.12 3.63
CA GLU A 127 -2.38 -0.38 2.23
C GLU A 127 -3.01 -1.70 1.73
N CYS A 128 -2.96 -2.74 2.57
CA CYS A 128 -3.58 -4.03 2.26
C CYS A 128 -5.11 -3.93 2.13
N GLU A 129 -5.74 -3.15 3.01
CA GLU A 129 -7.18 -2.89 2.98
C GLU A 129 -7.59 -2.19 1.68
N ALA A 130 -6.85 -1.16 1.27
CA ALA A 130 -7.11 -0.47 0.00
C ALA A 130 -7.05 -1.44 -1.19
N VAL A 131 -6.00 -2.27 -1.28
CA VAL A 131 -5.90 -3.24 -2.38
C VAL A 131 -7.03 -4.27 -2.35
N LYS A 132 -7.41 -4.76 -1.16
CA LYS A 132 -8.55 -5.69 -1.02
C LYS A 132 -9.84 -5.06 -1.53
N ARG A 133 -10.12 -3.80 -1.19
CA ARG A 133 -11.29 -3.06 -1.66
C ARG A 133 -11.33 -2.96 -3.18
N VAL A 134 -10.20 -2.61 -3.79
CA VAL A 134 -10.12 -2.50 -5.26
C VAL A 134 -10.37 -3.85 -5.95
N ARG A 135 -9.83 -4.95 -5.42
CA ARG A 135 -9.99 -6.28 -6.04
C ARG A 135 -11.35 -6.90 -5.79
N ASN A 136 -11.84 -6.86 -4.55
CA ASN A 136 -13.03 -7.57 -4.12
C ASN A 136 -14.31 -6.76 -4.34
N ASP A 137 -14.28 -5.46 -4.03
CA ASP A 137 -15.49 -4.65 -4.07
C ASP A 137 -15.67 -4.00 -5.45
N MET A 138 -14.57 -3.56 -6.07
CA MET A 138 -14.60 -2.93 -7.41
C MET A 138 -14.38 -3.93 -8.56
N GLY A 139 -14.05 -5.19 -8.25
CA GLY A 139 -13.89 -6.25 -9.25
C GLY A 139 -12.66 -6.15 -10.15
N LEU A 140 -11.68 -5.28 -9.83
CA LEU A 140 -10.45 -5.09 -10.62
C LEU A 140 -9.44 -6.20 -10.31
N THR A 141 -9.71 -7.39 -10.83
CA THR A 141 -8.90 -8.61 -10.60
C THR A 141 -7.57 -8.61 -11.35
N ASN A 142 -7.36 -7.71 -12.31
CA ASN A 142 -6.12 -7.53 -13.06
C ASN A 142 -4.98 -6.88 -12.25
N ILE A 143 -5.26 -6.48 -11.00
CA ILE A 143 -4.28 -5.86 -10.10
C ILE A 143 -3.54 -6.92 -9.29
N GLU A 144 -2.22 -6.91 -9.42
CA GLU A 144 -1.28 -7.74 -8.66
C GLU A 144 -0.45 -6.89 -7.71
N ILE A 145 0.03 -7.47 -6.61
CA ILE A 145 0.81 -6.76 -5.59
C ILE A 145 2.27 -7.22 -5.65
N MET A 146 3.21 -6.28 -5.64
CA MET A 146 4.63 -6.53 -5.51
C MET A 146 5.15 -5.97 -4.17
N ILE A 147 5.77 -6.82 -3.36
CA ILE A 147 6.38 -6.44 -2.09
C ILE A 147 7.86 -6.04 -2.34
N PRO A 148 8.25 -4.79 -2.08
CA PRO A 148 9.63 -4.34 -2.23
C PRO A 148 10.57 -4.83 -1.12
N PHE A 149 11.87 -4.95 -1.44
CA PHE A 149 12.97 -5.06 -0.47
C PHE A 149 12.80 -6.18 0.59
N VAL A 150 12.51 -7.41 0.13
CA VAL A 150 12.54 -8.60 0.98
C VAL A 150 13.99 -9.06 1.13
N ARG A 151 14.58 -8.91 2.34
CA ARG A 151 15.98 -9.25 2.61
C ARG A 151 16.17 -10.70 3.06
N THR A 152 15.16 -11.27 3.73
CA THR A 152 15.21 -12.66 4.24
C THR A 152 13.93 -13.41 3.92
N VAL A 153 14.03 -14.74 3.86
CA VAL A 153 12.86 -15.62 3.65
C VAL A 153 11.84 -15.47 4.78
N ASP A 154 12.29 -15.20 6.00
CA ASP A 154 11.38 -15.01 7.14
C ASP A 154 10.59 -13.72 7.04
N GLN A 155 11.18 -12.64 6.50
CA GLN A 155 10.42 -11.43 6.15
C GLN A 155 9.36 -11.75 5.10
N ALA A 156 9.67 -12.56 4.08
CA ALA A 156 8.70 -12.98 3.08
C ALA A 156 7.51 -13.73 3.71
N LYS A 157 7.79 -14.69 4.62
CA LYS A 157 6.77 -15.44 5.36
C LYS A 157 5.94 -14.55 6.27
N ALA A 158 6.57 -13.59 6.95
CA ALA A 158 5.91 -12.67 7.87
C ALA A 158 4.96 -11.71 7.11
N VAL A 159 5.41 -11.11 6.01
CA VAL A 159 4.55 -10.26 5.18
C VAL A 159 3.41 -11.08 4.58
N ARG A 160 3.68 -12.30 4.08
CA ARG A 160 2.65 -13.22 3.58
C ARG A 160 1.56 -13.51 4.62
N ARG A 161 1.96 -13.83 5.86
CA ARG A 161 0.99 -14.09 6.95
C ARG A 161 0.09 -12.88 7.21
N ARG A 162 0.61 -11.66 7.04
CA ARG A 162 -0.14 -10.41 7.27
C ARG A 162 -1.03 -10.02 6.09
N THR A 163 -0.60 -10.24 4.85
CA THR A 163 -1.41 -9.94 3.66
C THR A 163 -2.52 -10.95 3.43
N GLY A 164 -2.40 -12.16 4.00
CA GLY A 164 -3.29 -13.28 3.71
C GLY A 164 -3.09 -13.83 2.29
N ALA A 165 -1.98 -13.49 1.64
CA ALA A 165 -1.70 -13.93 0.29
C ALA A 165 -1.35 -15.44 0.26
N PRO A 166 -1.81 -16.19 -0.76
CA PRO A 166 -1.33 -17.56 -0.99
C PRO A 166 0.19 -17.58 -1.17
N GLY A 167 0.81 -18.75 -0.96
CA GLY A 167 2.26 -18.95 -0.96
C GLY A 167 2.99 -18.39 -2.20
N PRO A 168 4.32 -18.18 -2.14
CA PRO A 168 5.09 -17.71 -3.28
C PRO A 168 5.02 -18.74 -4.40
N LYS A 169 4.22 -18.48 -5.43
CA LYS A 169 4.27 -19.23 -6.69
C LYS A 169 5.45 -18.71 -7.51
N THR A 170 6.21 -19.60 -8.11
CA THR A 170 7.34 -19.27 -8.99
C THR A 170 6.85 -18.74 -10.33
N ARG A 171 7.67 -17.93 -11.04
CA ARG A 171 7.32 -17.28 -12.32
C ARG A 171 6.72 -18.23 -13.40
N ARG A 172 6.99 -19.54 -13.32
CA ARG A 172 6.44 -20.57 -14.22
C ARG A 172 5.07 -21.10 -13.80
N GLU A 173 4.73 -21.07 -12.51
CA GLU A 173 3.41 -21.50 -12.01
C GLU A 173 2.32 -20.44 -12.24
N TRP A 174 2.69 -19.20 -12.56
CA TRP A 174 1.75 -18.10 -12.85
C TRP A 174 1.27 -18.07 -14.31
N THR A 175 1.98 -18.72 -15.23
CA THR A 175 1.62 -18.74 -16.65
C THR A 175 0.54 -19.78 -17.00
N GLU A 176 0.29 -20.75 -16.13
CA GLU A 176 -0.65 -21.85 -16.41
C GLU A 176 -1.98 -21.77 -15.63
N ASP A 177 -2.07 -20.93 -14.60
CA ASP A 177 -3.30 -20.79 -13.80
C ASP A 177 -4.07 -19.52 -14.16
N HIS A 178 -4.96 -19.61 -15.16
CA HIS A 178 -6.16 -18.78 -15.20
C HIS A 178 -7.09 -19.21 -14.07
N TYR A 179 -6.82 -18.83 -12.81
CA TYR A 179 -7.63 -19.28 -11.67
C TYR A 179 -8.61 -18.23 -11.14
N ASP A 180 -9.87 -18.65 -11.16
CA ASP A 180 -11.08 -18.03 -10.62
C ASP A 180 -10.94 -17.67 -9.13
N VAL A 181 -11.15 -16.40 -8.81
CA VAL A 181 -10.85 -15.77 -7.49
C VAL A 181 -11.98 -15.98 -6.47
N ARG A 182 -12.93 -16.89 -6.73
CA ARG A 182 -14.12 -17.09 -5.88
C ARG A 182 -13.85 -17.67 -4.48
N ASN A 183 -12.68 -18.26 -4.20
CA ASN A 183 -12.54 -19.16 -3.03
C ASN A 183 -11.38 -18.92 -2.06
N SER A 184 -10.68 -17.79 -2.06
CA SER A 184 -9.56 -17.54 -1.11
C SER A 184 -9.87 -16.52 0.00
N VAL A 185 -11.12 -16.05 0.11
CA VAL A 185 -11.56 -15.14 1.19
C VAL A 185 -12.56 -15.84 2.11
N GLN A 186 -12.21 -17.03 2.60
CA GLN A 186 -12.87 -17.64 3.75
C GLN A 186 -11.80 -18.31 4.60
N CYS A 187 -11.24 -17.59 5.57
CA CYS A 187 -10.64 -18.14 6.80
C CYS A 187 -9.99 -17.01 7.61
N ALA A 188 -10.81 -16.31 8.40
CA ALA A 188 -10.37 -15.60 9.60
C ALA A 188 -11.59 -15.30 10.50
N THR A 189 -12.39 -16.33 10.80
CA THR A 189 -13.31 -16.36 11.94
C THR A 189 -13.19 -17.74 12.57
N GLY A 190 -12.60 -17.78 13.76
CA GLY A 190 -12.33 -18.98 14.55
C GLY A 190 -11.50 -18.59 15.76
#